data_AF-A0A1Y4K026-F1
#
_entry.id   AF-A0A1Y4K026-F1
#
_cell.length_a   1.000
_cell.length_b   1.000
_cell.length_c   1.000
_cell.angle_alpha   90.00
_cell.angle_beta   90.00
_cell.angle_gamma   90.00
#
_symmetry.space_group_name_H-M   'P 1'
#
loop_
_entity.id
_entity.type
_entity.pdbx_description
1 polymer ?
#
loop_
_entity_poly.entity_id
_entity_poly.type
_entity_poly.pdbx_seq_one_letter_code
_entity_poly.pdbx_strand_id
1 'polypeptide(L)'
;MMFREEAAGTWSLFFTEEPDTEKDVLLLDLSIADPMFVLYTNWTGFRPADSYELRLPASEGQLDATAAIAHTDRKRSIGSGFCAVALRLTEEFIQAARSGKPEEAVLQFHAPKKRWEYLFFPQTEESIDGKQLLLEDTTGNVAFRPFTRCKAYGREAWHTVSESPVAMRTTYGCRLRLTALRGNGKQKHVLLSHVEPPQPGRYTSRDKEMLRQVCYF
;
A
#
# COMPACT_ATOMS: atom_id res chain seq x y z
N MET A 1 -12.24 -12.82 30.78
CA MET A 1 -11.36 -12.13 29.81
C MET A 1 -12.19 -11.62 28.65
N MET A 2 -11.90 -10.42 28.15
CA MET A 2 -12.62 -9.76 27.06
C MET A 2 -11.61 -9.13 26.10
N PHE A 3 -11.70 -9.47 24.82
CA PHE A 3 -10.93 -8.84 23.75
C PHE A 3 -11.86 -7.92 22.97
N ARG A 4 -11.56 -6.62 22.92
CA ARG A 4 -12.46 -5.60 22.37
C ARG A 4 -11.71 -4.65 21.45
N GLU A 5 -12.35 -4.27 20.35
CA GLU A 5 -11.90 -3.16 19.51
C GLU A 5 -12.30 -1.83 20.17
N GLU A 6 -11.32 -0.97 20.42
CA GLU A 6 -11.55 0.38 20.99
C GLU A 6 -11.75 1.42 19.89
N ALA A 7 -11.03 1.26 18.79
CA ALA A 7 -11.05 2.09 17.61
C ALA A 7 -10.58 1.28 16.41
N ALA A 8 -10.79 1.80 15.19
CA ALA A 8 -10.34 1.14 13.97
C ALA A 8 -8.83 0.84 14.03
N GLY A 9 -8.49 -0.45 14.05
CA GLY A 9 -7.09 -0.90 14.11
C GLY A 9 -6.49 -0.99 15.51
N THR A 10 -7.27 -0.78 16.57
CA THR A 10 -6.82 -0.83 17.96
C THR A 10 -7.68 -1.78 18.78
N TRP A 11 -7.05 -2.80 19.38
CA TRP A 11 -7.70 -3.76 20.24
C TRP A 11 -7.08 -3.77 21.62
N SER A 12 -7.92 -3.98 22.63
CA SER A 12 -7.50 -4.08 24.03
C SER A 12 -7.97 -5.40 24.64
N LEU A 13 -7.10 -5.98 25.46
CA LEU A 13 -7.37 -7.18 26.24
C LEU A 13 -7.65 -6.80 27.69
N PHE A 14 -8.83 -7.18 28.18
CA PHE A 14 -9.24 -6.98 29.56
C PHE A 14 -9.37 -8.32 30.26
N PHE A 15 -8.89 -8.41 31.50
CA PHE A 15 -9.03 -9.59 32.34
C PHE A 15 -9.65 -9.21 33.68
N THR A 16 -10.58 -10.05 34.14
CA THR A 16 -11.28 -9.90 35.43
C THR A 16 -10.65 -10.79 36.49
N GLU A 17 -10.10 -11.92 36.08
CA GLU A 17 -9.29 -12.84 36.89
C GLU A 17 -7.89 -12.88 36.29
N GLU A 18 -6.88 -13.00 37.15
CA GLU A 18 -5.49 -12.99 36.72
C GLU A 18 -5.13 -14.30 36.00
N PRO A 19 -4.49 -14.23 34.82
CA PRO A 19 -4.04 -15.42 34.11
C PRO A 19 -2.85 -16.08 34.82
N ASP A 20 -2.70 -17.39 34.64
CA ASP A 20 -1.49 -18.13 35.04
C ASP A 20 -0.35 -17.74 34.10
N THR A 21 0.50 -16.79 34.51
CA THR A 21 1.58 -16.23 33.67
C THR A 21 2.65 -17.24 33.24
N GLU A 22 2.69 -18.42 33.86
CA GLU A 22 3.57 -19.52 33.46
C GLU A 22 2.99 -20.35 32.31
N LYS A 23 1.67 -20.49 32.22
CA LYS A 23 0.99 -21.46 31.33
C LYS A 23 0.05 -20.82 30.33
N ASP A 24 -0.55 -19.70 30.66
CA ASP A 24 -1.61 -19.10 29.86
C ASP A 24 -1.03 -18.39 28.63
N VAL A 25 -1.50 -18.85 27.48
CA VAL A 25 -1.22 -18.25 26.17
C VAL A 25 -2.55 -17.98 25.49
N LEU A 26 -2.79 -16.72 25.16
CA LEU A 26 -3.93 -16.33 24.36
C LEU A 26 -3.65 -16.59 22.88
N LEU A 27 -4.52 -17.36 22.23
CA LEU A 27 -4.46 -17.62 20.79
C LEU A 27 -5.49 -16.75 20.07
N LEU A 28 -5.01 -15.95 19.12
CA LEU A 28 -5.83 -15.08 18.27
C LEU A 28 -5.52 -15.40 16.80
N ASP A 29 -6.40 -15.00 15.89
CA ASP A 29 -6.21 -15.17 14.45
C ASP A 29 -6.29 -13.81 13.74
N LEU A 30 -5.32 -13.51 12.88
CA LEU A 30 -5.38 -12.41 11.93
C LEU A 30 -5.95 -12.90 10.60
N SER A 31 -6.97 -12.18 10.11
CA SER A 31 -7.62 -12.46 8.84
C SER A 31 -7.49 -11.27 7.89
N ILE A 32 -7.27 -11.56 6.61
CA ILE A 32 -7.29 -10.53 5.55
C ILE A 32 -8.74 -10.36 5.10
N ALA A 33 -9.33 -9.22 5.43
CA ALA A 33 -10.69 -8.87 5.00
C ALA A 33 -10.71 -8.10 3.65
N ASP A 34 -9.64 -7.37 3.34
CA ASP A 34 -9.53 -6.61 2.09
C ASP A 34 -8.84 -7.47 1.00
N PRO A 35 -9.54 -7.83 -0.10
CA PRO A 35 -8.94 -8.60 -1.19
C PRO A 35 -7.76 -7.88 -1.87
N MET A 36 -7.67 -6.55 -1.74
CA MET A 36 -6.58 -5.75 -2.30
C MET A 36 -5.35 -5.68 -1.39
N PHE A 37 -5.41 -6.21 -0.16
CA PHE A 37 -4.32 -6.16 0.82
C PHE A 37 -2.97 -6.57 0.20
N VAL A 38 -2.94 -7.71 -0.51
CA VAL A 38 -1.70 -8.26 -1.08
C VAL A 38 -1.08 -7.33 -2.14
N LEU A 39 -1.89 -6.49 -2.80
CA LEU A 39 -1.41 -5.54 -3.80
C LEU A 39 -0.86 -4.25 -3.16
N TYR A 40 -1.38 -3.88 -1.98
CA TYR A 40 -1.05 -2.65 -1.27
C TYR A 40 -0.13 -2.86 -0.07
N THR A 41 0.32 -4.08 0.19
CA THR A 41 1.25 -4.39 1.27
C THR A 41 2.58 -4.86 0.70
N ASN A 42 3.67 -4.24 1.15
CA ASN A 42 5.03 -4.59 0.79
C ASN A 42 5.45 -5.87 1.52
N TRP A 43 4.98 -7.02 1.07
CA TRP A 43 5.28 -8.32 1.66
C TRP A 43 5.86 -9.27 0.62
N THR A 44 7.19 -9.26 0.50
CA THR A 44 7.89 -10.09 -0.49
C THR A 44 7.73 -11.57 -0.14
N GLY A 45 7.28 -12.36 -1.11
CA GLY A 45 7.11 -13.81 -0.95
C GLY A 45 5.86 -14.25 -0.20
N PHE A 46 4.95 -13.31 0.14
CA PHE A 46 3.68 -13.65 0.78
C PHE A 46 2.84 -14.59 -0.11
N ARG A 47 2.27 -15.62 0.52
CA ARG A 47 1.42 -16.63 -0.13
C ARG A 47 0.11 -16.72 0.65
N PRO A 48 -1.02 -16.25 0.09
CA PRO A 48 -2.31 -16.21 0.80
C PRO A 48 -2.82 -17.57 1.32
N ALA A 49 -2.37 -18.67 0.70
CA ALA A 49 -2.77 -20.03 1.06
C ALA A 49 -1.90 -20.65 2.17
N ASP A 50 -0.75 -20.04 2.48
CA ASP A 50 0.18 -20.56 3.49
C ASP A 50 -0.25 -20.12 4.89
N SER A 51 0.31 -20.76 5.91
CA SER A 51 0.05 -20.45 7.31
C SER A 51 1.20 -19.67 7.91
N TYR A 52 0.87 -18.68 8.74
CA TYR A 52 1.84 -17.82 9.38
C TYR A 52 1.65 -17.79 10.90
N GLU A 53 2.68 -17.41 11.64
CA GLU A 53 2.66 -17.28 13.10
C GLU A 53 3.26 -15.94 13.54
N LEU A 54 2.64 -15.30 14.53
CA LEU A 54 3.15 -14.14 15.25
C LEU A 54 3.21 -14.48 16.73
N ARG A 55 4.33 -14.18 17.39
CA ARG A 55 4.49 -14.35 18.83
C ARG A 55 4.61 -13.00 19.51
N LEU A 56 3.81 -12.80 20.56
CA LEU A 56 3.76 -11.60 21.38
C LEU A 56 3.90 -11.96 22.87
N PRO A 57 4.34 -11.04 23.74
CA PRO A 57 4.87 -9.72 23.40
C PRO A 57 6.21 -9.84 22.66
N ALA A 58 6.45 -8.93 21.71
CA ALA A 58 7.77 -8.76 21.14
C ALA A 58 8.57 -7.76 21.98
N SER A 59 9.89 -7.82 21.91
CA SER A 59 10.78 -6.95 22.70
C SER A 59 10.59 -5.44 22.42
N GLU A 60 9.93 -5.09 21.31
CA GLU A 60 9.77 -3.73 20.81
C GLU A 60 8.28 -3.40 20.64
N GLY A 61 7.86 -2.20 21.07
CA GLY A 61 6.46 -1.75 21.00
C GLY A 61 5.96 -1.47 19.58
N GLN A 62 6.83 -1.39 18.58
CA GLN A 62 6.44 -1.22 17.18
C GLN A 62 7.17 -2.27 16.33
N LEU A 63 6.40 -3.06 15.59
CA LEU A 63 6.87 -4.22 14.83
C LEU A 63 6.60 -4.03 13.35
N ASP A 64 7.60 -4.19 12.50
CA ASP A 64 7.36 -4.41 11.07
C ASP A 64 6.64 -5.75 10.92
N ALA A 65 5.41 -5.70 10.42
CA ALA A 65 4.55 -6.87 10.35
C ALA A 65 5.10 -7.98 9.45
N THR A 66 5.76 -7.59 8.37
CA THR A 66 6.27 -8.53 7.37
C THR A 66 7.55 -9.21 7.81
N ALA A 67 8.28 -8.60 8.75
CA ALA A 67 9.43 -9.19 9.42
C ALA A 67 9.04 -10.02 10.66
N ALA A 68 8.04 -9.56 11.43
CA ALA A 68 7.62 -10.20 12.67
C ALA A 68 6.75 -11.45 12.44
N ILE A 69 5.95 -11.46 11.36
CA ILE A 69 5.09 -12.60 11.02
C ILE A 69 5.92 -13.65 10.25
N ALA A 70 6.14 -14.80 10.88
CA ALA A 70 6.91 -15.89 10.32
C ALA A 70 6.03 -16.84 9.50
N HIS A 71 6.55 -17.29 8.35
CA HIS A 71 5.96 -18.39 7.59
C HIS A 71 6.10 -19.70 8.37
N THR A 72 5.11 -20.59 8.23
CA THR A 72 5.14 -21.92 8.81
C THR A 72 4.82 -22.98 7.76
N ASP A 73 5.43 -24.16 7.89
CA ASP A 73 5.15 -25.31 7.01
C ASP A 73 3.82 -26.01 7.34
N ARG A 74 3.06 -25.48 8.30
CA ARG A 74 1.77 -26.05 8.70
C ARG A 74 0.72 -25.76 7.63
N LYS A 75 -0.13 -26.75 7.36
CA LYS A 75 -1.30 -26.53 6.51
C LYS A 75 -2.30 -25.64 7.22
N ARG A 76 -2.75 -24.60 6.53
CA ARG A 76 -3.84 -23.73 6.99
C ARG A 76 -5.15 -24.51 7.05
N SER A 77 -5.87 -24.43 8.17
CA SER A 77 -7.19 -25.04 8.31
C SER A 77 -8.25 -24.17 7.64
N ILE A 78 -9.34 -24.79 7.17
CA ILE A 78 -10.46 -24.06 6.57
C ILE A 78 -11.10 -23.20 7.65
N GLY A 79 -11.29 -21.91 7.34
CA GLY A 79 -11.91 -20.94 8.25
C GLY A 79 -10.96 -20.29 9.25
N SER A 80 -9.68 -20.66 9.29
CA SER A 80 -8.69 -19.97 10.13
C SER A 80 -8.21 -18.67 9.50
N GLY A 81 -7.67 -17.78 10.33
CA GLY A 81 -6.88 -16.65 9.87
C GLY A 81 -5.69 -17.07 9.00
N PHE A 82 -5.06 -16.10 8.33
CA PHE A 82 -3.81 -16.35 7.62
C PHE A 82 -2.62 -16.45 8.59
N CYS A 83 -2.72 -15.78 9.75
CA CYS A 83 -1.69 -15.77 10.77
C CYS A 83 -2.30 -16.07 12.15
N ALA A 84 -1.76 -17.10 12.81
CA ALA A 84 -2.05 -17.39 14.21
C ALA A 84 -1.16 -16.52 15.10
N VAL A 85 -1.76 -15.85 16.08
CA VAL A 85 -1.06 -15.00 17.04
C VAL A 85 -1.08 -15.69 18.40
N ALA A 86 0.11 -15.96 18.94
CA ALA A 86 0.28 -16.44 20.30
C ALA A 86 0.74 -15.28 21.19
N LEU A 87 -0.12 -14.84 22.09
CA LEU A 87 0.18 -13.80 23.08
C LEU A 87 0.40 -14.46 24.45
N ARG A 88 1.64 -14.45 24.94
CA ARG A 88 1.97 -14.89 26.29
C ARG A 88 1.70 -13.77 27.28
N LEU A 89 0.88 -14.04 28.29
CA LEU A 89 0.53 -13.08 29.34
C LEU A 89 1.60 -13.12 30.44
N THR A 90 2.73 -12.48 30.22
CA THR A 90 3.84 -12.50 31.20
C THR A 90 3.54 -11.65 32.44
N GLU A 91 4.30 -11.86 33.50
CA GLU A 91 4.15 -11.07 34.74
C GLU A 91 4.35 -9.58 34.48
N GLU A 92 5.32 -9.22 33.64
CA GLU A 92 5.61 -7.83 33.26
C GLU A 92 4.38 -7.19 32.60
N PHE A 93 3.74 -7.89 31.67
CA PHE A 93 2.55 -7.44 30.96
C PHE A 93 1.39 -7.17 31.94
N ILE A 94 1.19 -8.06 32.91
CA ILE A 94 0.14 -7.93 33.93
C ILE A 94 0.43 -6.76 34.88
N GLN A 95 1.67 -6.61 35.35
CA GLN A 95 2.06 -5.51 36.23
C GLN A 95 1.98 -4.15 35.53
N ALA A 96 2.36 -4.09 34.25
CA ALA A 96 2.22 -2.89 33.43
C ALA A 96 0.76 -2.45 33.35
N ALA A 97 -0.16 -3.39 33.05
CA ALA A 97 -1.59 -3.13 33.04
C ALA A 97 -2.12 -2.63 34.39
N ARG A 98 -1.70 -3.23 35.52
CA ARG A 98 -2.08 -2.79 36.88
C ARG A 98 -1.61 -1.38 37.21
N SER A 99 -0.44 -0.99 36.71
CA SER A 99 0.12 0.36 36.90
C SER A 99 -0.61 1.45 36.11
N GLY A 100 -1.63 1.09 35.32
CA GLY A 100 -2.36 2.00 34.44
C GLY A 100 -1.61 2.32 33.14
N LYS A 101 -0.55 1.57 32.83
CA LYS A 101 0.25 1.70 31.61
C LYS A 101 0.36 0.33 30.94
N PRO A 102 -0.71 -0.16 30.29
CA PRO A 102 -0.66 -1.45 29.62
C PRO A 102 0.47 -1.46 28.57
N GLU A 103 1.08 -2.62 28.38
CA GLU A 103 2.01 -2.77 27.26
C GLU A 103 1.27 -2.69 25.92
N GLU A 104 1.91 -2.05 24.96
CA GLU A 104 1.37 -1.85 23.62
C GLU A 104 2.31 -2.46 22.58
N ALA A 105 1.72 -3.13 21.60
CA ALA A 105 2.42 -3.61 20.42
C ALA A 105 1.69 -3.11 19.16
N VAL A 106 2.38 -2.37 18.32
CA VAL A 106 1.87 -1.83 17.06
C VAL A 106 2.45 -2.64 15.92
N LEU A 107 1.59 -3.42 15.25
CA LEU A 107 1.95 -4.19 14.07
C LEU A 107 1.80 -3.31 12.82
N GLN A 108 2.91 -2.93 12.19
CA GLN A 108 2.92 -1.99 11.08
C GLN A 108 3.09 -2.69 9.73
N PHE A 109 2.12 -2.50 8.84
CA PHE A 109 2.21 -2.88 7.43
C PHE A 109 2.63 -1.68 6.60
N HIS A 110 3.56 -1.89 5.66
CA HIS A 110 4.05 -0.83 4.79
C HIS A 110 3.49 -0.96 3.38
N ALA A 111 3.10 0.15 2.77
CA ALA A 111 2.70 0.17 1.37
C ALA A 111 3.94 0.11 0.46
N PRO A 112 3.91 -0.65 -0.65
CA PRO A 112 4.95 -0.60 -1.65
C PRO A 112 4.97 0.79 -2.32
N LYS A 113 6.15 1.21 -2.78
CA LYS A 113 6.31 2.46 -3.54
C LYS A 113 6.65 2.10 -4.97
N LYS A 114 5.89 2.64 -5.93
CA LYS A 114 6.07 2.36 -7.36
C LYS A 114 6.11 3.66 -8.14
N ARG A 115 6.90 3.71 -9.21
CA ARG A 115 6.86 4.85 -10.14
C ARG A 115 5.59 4.79 -10.97
N TRP A 116 5.01 5.94 -11.26
CA TRP A 116 3.85 6.01 -12.13
C TRP A 116 4.29 6.25 -13.56
N GLU A 117 3.92 5.35 -14.46
CA GLU A 117 4.19 5.43 -15.89
C GLU A 117 2.90 5.81 -16.60
N TYR A 118 2.97 6.82 -17.47
CA TYR A 118 1.85 7.23 -18.30
C TYR A 118 2.17 7.13 -19.77
N LEU A 119 1.23 6.59 -20.52
CA LEU A 119 1.24 6.54 -21.98
C LEU A 119 0.01 7.30 -22.50
N PHE A 120 0.26 8.42 -23.16
CA PHE A 120 -0.77 9.27 -23.75
C PHE A 120 -0.81 9.09 -25.27
N PHE A 121 -1.94 8.65 -25.78
CA PHE A 121 -2.19 8.45 -27.20
C PHE A 121 -3.03 9.61 -27.75
N PRO A 122 -2.51 10.41 -28.69
CA PRO A 122 -3.31 11.44 -29.33
C PRO A 122 -4.41 10.78 -30.19
N GLN A 123 -5.63 11.33 -30.13
CA GLN A 123 -6.77 10.91 -30.95
C GLN A 123 -6.71 11.53 -32.35
N THR A 124 -6.17 12.74 -32.46
CA THR A 124 -6.00 13.46 -33.72
C THR A 124 -4.56 13.40 -34.21
N GLU A 125 -4.36 13.48 -35.52
CA GLU A 125 -3.02 13.55 -36.13
C GLU A 125 -2.31 14.91 -35.93
N GLU A 126 -2.92 15.85 -35.20
CA GLU A 126 -2.24 17.11 -34.85
C GLU A 126 -0.88 16.82 -34.20
N SER A 127 0.17 17.34 -34.82
CA SER A 127 1.54 17.15 -34.36
C SER A 127 1.80 18.02 -33.13
N ILE A 128 1.46 17.51 -31.95
CA ILE A 128 1.87 18.14 -30.68
C ILE A 128 3.30 17.71 -30.39
N ASP A 129 4.21 18.66 -30.17
CA ASP A 129 5.56 18.36 -29.69
C ASP A 129 5.47 17.97 -28.21
N GLY A 130 6.01 16.80 -27.85
CA GLY A 130 6.06 16.33 -26.46
C GLY A 130 6.75 17.30 -25.50
N LYS A 131 7.66 18.17 -25.99
CA LYS A 131 8.26 19.23 -25.15
C LYS A 131 7.25 20.27 -24.66
N GLN A 132 6.09 20.37 -25.30
CA GLN A 132 5.01 21.25 -24.91
C GLN A 132 4.07 20.57 -23.90
N LEU A 133 4.10 19.25 -23.79
CA LEU A 133 3.22 18.49 -22.90
C LEU A 133 3.70 18.53 -21.45
N LEU A 134 2.76 18.68 -20.53
CA LEU A 134 2.97 18.61 -19.10
C LEU A 134 1.86 17.79 -18.45
N LEU A 135 2.25 16.77 -17.69
CA LEU A 135 1.37 16.09 -16.75
C LEU A 135 1.57 16.75 -15.40
N GLU A 136 0.53 17.42 -14.91
CA GLU A 136 0.60 18.22 -13.70
C GLU A 136 -0.29 17.62 -12.64
N ASP A 137 0.20 17.56 -11.41
CA ASP A 137 -0.64 17.42 -10.23
C ASP A 137 -0.98 18.80 -9.68
N THR A 138 -2.26 19.20 -9.73
CA THR A 138 -2.69 20.52 -9.24
C THR A 138 -2.57 20.67 -7.73
N THR A 139 -2.35 19.56 -7.00
CA THR A 139 -2.11 19.55 -5.55
C THR A 139 -0.63 19.55 -5.19
N GLY A 140 0.27 19.35 -6.17
CA GLY A 140 1.71 19.33 -5.96
C GLY A 140 2.27 18.08 -5.27
N ASN A 141 1.51 17.00 -5.14
CA ASN A 141 1.97 15.78 -4.49
C ASN A 141 2.88 14.92 -5.39
N VAL A 142 2.70 15.01 -6.71
CA VAL A 142 3.46 14.19 -7.69
C VAL A 142 4.03 15.06 -8.81
N ALA A 143 5.34 14.97 -8.99
CA ALA A 143 6.06 15.58 -10.12
C ALA A 143 6.37 14.53 -11.20
N PHE A 144 6.43 14.98 -12.46
CA PHE A 144 6.62 14.13 -13.64
C PHE A 144 7.78 14.61 -14.48
N ARG A 145 8.50 13.65 -15.05
CA ARG A 145 9.61 13.92 -15.97
C ARG A 145 9.09 14.50 -17.30
N PRO A 146 9.94 15.20 -18.06
CA PRO A 146 9.58 15.62 -19.42
C PRO A 146 9.15 14.43 -20.29
N PHE A 147 8.23 14.69 -21.20
CA PHE A 147 7.72 13.66 -22.11
C PHE A 147 8.76 13.21 -23.12
N THR A 148 8.74 11.91 -23.42
CA THR A 148 9.48 11.31 -24.52
C THR A 148 8.52 10.60 -25.47
N ARG A 149 8.91 10.47 -26.74
CA ARG A 149 8.13 9.71 -27.72
C ARG A 149 8.48 8.22 -27.59
N CYS A 150 7.47 7.36 -27.65
CA CYS A 150 7.67 5.91 -27.66
C CYS A 150 6.61 5.21 -28.51
N LYS A 151 6.83 3.92 -28.79
CA LYS A 151 5.84 3.04 -29.43
C LYS A 151 5.31 2.04 -28.42
N ALA A 152 4.00 2.02 -28.22
CA ALA A 152 3.33 1.09 -27.32
C ALA A 152 1.99 0.65 -27.92
N TYR A 153 1.63 -0.62 -27.73
CA TYR A 153 0.40 -1.20 -28.29
C TYR A 153 0.24 -0.95 -29.80
N GLY A 154 1.35 -0.99 -30.55
CA GLY A 154 1.36 -0.78 -32.00
C GLY A 154 1.24 0.68 -32.46
N ARG A 155 1.03 1.64 -31.55
CA ARG A 155 0.82 3.07 -31.84
C ARG A 155 1.92 3.93 -31.22
N GLU A 156 2.12 5.11 -31.81
CA GLU A 156 2.97 6.15 -31.22
C GLU A 156 2.26 6.76 -29.99
N ALA A 157 3.02 6.97 -28.93
CA ALA A 157 2.54 7.52 -27.67
C ALA A 157 3.55 8.50 -27.07
N TRP A 158 3.02 9.44 -26.30
CA TRP A 158 3.79 10.29 -25.40
C TRP A 158 3.92 9.60 -24.04
N HIS A 159 5.16 9.41 -23.61
CA HIS A 159 5.50 8.69 -22.40
C HIS A 159 6.10 9.66 -21.36
N THR A 160 5.63 9.56 -20.12
CA THR A 160 6.22 10.22 -18.96
C THR A 160 6.16 9.32 -17.74
N VAL A 161 7.03 9.58 -16.77
CA VAL A 161 7.13 8.84 -15.52
C VAL A 161 7.23 9.81 -14.36
N SER A 162 6.66 9.46 -13.21
CA SER A 162 6.85 10.24 -11.98
C SER A 162 8.33 10.35 -11.62
N GLU A 163 8.74 11.52 -11.10
CA GLU A 163 10.13 11.80 -10.73
C GLU A 163 10.62 10.94 -9.57
N SER A 164 9.71 10.57 -8.66
CA SER A 164 9.94 9.70 -7.52
C SER A 164 8.90 8.57 -7.46
N PRO A 165 9.22 7.42 -6.84
CA PRO A 165 8.22 6.41 -6.51
C PRO A 165 7.13 6.99 -5.59
N VAL A 166 5.88 6.66 -5.89
CA VAL A 166 4.71 7.08 -5.10
C VAL A 166 4.25 5.87 -4.27
N ALA A 167 4.01 6.09 -2.97
CA ALA A 167 3.47 5.06 -2.09
C ALA A 167 2.08 4.65 -2.56
N MET A 168 1.85 3.36 -2.75
CA MET A 168 0.57 2.86 -3.24
C MET A 168 -0.55 3.12 -2.24
N ARG A 169 -1.69 3.61 -2.73
CA ARG A 169 -2.90 3.89 -1.95
C ARG A 169 -4.15 3.51 -2.73
N THR A 170 -5.21 3.17 -2.02
CA THR A 170 -6.55 2.98 -2.59
C THR A 170 -7.12 4.30 -3.14
N THR A 171 -6.90 5.37 -2.39
CA THR A 171 -7.26 6.74 -2.80
C THR A 171 -6.04 7.65 -2.71
N TYR A 172 -5.74 8.35 -3.81
CA TYR A 172 -4.69 9.36 -3.86
C TYR A 172 -5.29 10.75 -3.69
N GLY A 173 -4.63 11.59 -2.89
CA GLY A 173 -5.00 13.00 -2.73
C GLY A 173 -4.49 13.90 -3.85
N CYS A 174 -4.06 13.34 -5.00
CA CYS A 174 -3.56 14.08 -6.14
C CYS A 174 -4.67 14.35 -7.16
N ARG A 175 -4.54 15.42 -7.94
CA ARG A 175 -5.45 15.72 -9.04
C ARG A 175 -4.64 16.02 -10.29
N LEU A 176 -4.58 15.03 -11.18
CA LEU A 176 -3.75 15.11 -12.37
C LEU A 176 -4.50 15.69 -13.55
N ARG A 177 -3.80 16.47 -14.37
CA ARG A 177 -4.29 16.99 -15.66
C ARG A 177 -3.18 16.97 -16.70
N LEU A 178 -3.55 16.77 -17.95
CA LEU A 178 -2.64 16.92 -19.09
C LEU A 178 -2.82 18.32 -19.67
N THR A 179 -1.72 19.05 -19.84
CA THR A 179 -1.72 20.37 -20.46
C THR A 179 -0.69 20.47 -21.57
N ALA A 180 -0.90 21.41 -22.49
CA ALA A 180 0.04 21.79 -23.52
C ALA A 180 0.42 23.26 -23.39
N LEU A 181 1.71 23.56 -23.50
CA LEU A 181 2.27 24.90 -23.58
C LEU A 181 2.18 25.44 -25.01
N ARG A 182 1.41 26.51 -25.22
CA ARG A 182 1.32 27.24 -26.49
C ARG A 182 1.96 28.62 -26.38
N GLY A 183 2.26 29.24 -27.53
CA GLY A 183 2.79 30.60 -27.62
C GLY A 183 4.14 30.78 -26.91
N ASN A 184 5.12 29.92 -27.21
CA ASN A 184 6.45 29.90 -26.58
C ASN A 184 6.42 29.75 -25.05
N GLY A 185 5.50 28.93 -24.53
CA GLY A 185 5.41 28.64 -23.09
C GLY A 185 4.60 29.64 -22.27
N LYS A 186 4.03 30.67 -22.89
CA LYS A 186 3.28 31.73 -22.19
C LYS A 186 1.83 31.36 -21.88
N GLN A 187 1.24 30.41 -22.60
CA GLN A 187 -0.14 29.99 -22.40
C GLN A 187 -0.23 28.49 -22.15
N LYS A 188 -0.93 28.09 -21.09
CA LYS A 188 -1.26 26.69 -20.79
C LYS A 188 -2.67 26.38 -21.28
N HIS A 189 -2.78 25.38 -22.15
CA HIS A 189 -4.05 24.82 -22.61
C HIS A 189 -4.28 23.47 -21.95
N VAL A 190 -5.45 23.24 -21.35
CA VAL A 190 -5.79 21.94 -20.75
C VAL A 190 -6.25 20.99 -21.86
N LEU A 191 -5.56 19.86 -22.01
CA LEU A 191 -5.92 18.80 -22.97
C LEU A 191 -6.83 17.77 -22.30
N LEU A 192 -6.47 17.33 -21.09
CA LEU A 192 -7.31 16.52 -20.22
C LEU A 192 -7.42 17.20 -18.88
N SER A 193 -8.64 17.55 -18.48
CA SER A 193 -8.91 18.19 -17.18
C SER A 193 -8.77 17.24 -16.00
N HIS A 194 -8.82 15.93 -16.27
CA HIS A 194 -8.68 14.87 -15.29
C HIS A 194 -7.93 13.68 -15.88
N VAL A 195 -6.90 13.22 -15.17
CA VAL A 195 -6.13 12.02 -15.49
C VAL A 195 -6.14 11.12 -14.24
N GLU A 196 -6.60 9.89 -14.42
CA GLU A 196 -6.66 8.92 -13.32
C GLU A 196 -5.27 8.45 -12.88
N PRO A 197 -5.00 8.33 -11.57
CA PRO A 197 -3.85 7.60 -11.05
C PRO A 197 -3.78 6.16 -11.58
N PRO A 198 -2.58 5.58 -11.78
CA PRO A 198 -2.47 4.21 -12.22
C PRO A 198 -2.97 3.25 -11.12
N GLN A 199 -3.61 2.17 -11.55
CA GLN A 199 -4.12 1.12 -10.66
C GLN A 199 -3.32 -0.18 -10.86
N PRO A 200 -2.96 -0.88 -9.77
CA PRO A 200 -2.26 -2.16 -9.88
C PRO A 200 -3.11 -3.17 -10.67
N GLY A 201 -2.47 -3.92 -11.56
CA GLY A 201 -3.12 -4.95 -12.38
C GLY A 201 -3.93 -4.44 -13.58
N ARG A 202 -4.22 -3.14 -13.67
CA ARG A 202 -5.04 -2.58 -14.78
C ARG A 202 -4.33 -2.63 -16.13
N TYR A 203 -3.05 -2.24 -16.14
CA TYR A 203 -2.20 -2.29 -17.33
C TYR A 203 -0.86 -2.92 -16.99
N THR A 204 -0.37 -3.79 -17.87
CA THR A 204 0.93 -4.42 -17.71
C THR A 204 2.04 -3.43 -18.07
N SER A 205 2.96 -3.18 -17.14
CA SER A 205 4.27 -2.59 -17.43
C SER A 205 5.32 -3.68 -17.57
N ARG A 206 6.37 -3.42 -18.37
CA ARG A 206 7.53 -4.32 -18.46
C ARG A 206 8.37 -4.28 -17.19
N ASP A 207 8.37 -3.14 -16.51
CA ASP A 207 9.06 -2.94 -15.26
C ASP A 207 8.10 -3.20 -14.09
N LYS A 208 8.44 -4.15 -13.22
CA LYS A 208 7.66 -4.49 -12.02
C LYS A 208 7.70 -3.37 -10.97
N GLU A 209 8.60 -2.39 -11.10
CA GLU A 209 8.68 -1.20 -10.25
C GLU A 209 7.80 -0.05 -10.74
N MET A 210 7.02 -0.26 -11.81
CA MET A 210 6.13 0.74 -12.38
C MET A 210 4.66 0.32 -12.34
N LEU A 211 3.79 1.29 -12.06
CA LEU A 211 2.36 1.19 -12.30
C LEU A 211 2.02 2.01 -13.54
N ARG A 212 1.46 1.34 -14.55
CA ARG A 212 1.15 1.95 -15.84
C ARG A 212 -0.28 2.47 -15.88
N GLN A 213 -0.45 3.63 -16.49
CA GLN A 213 -1.72 4.17 -16.95
C GLN A 213 -1.67 4.49 -18.43
N VAL A 214 -2.73 4.11 -19.13
CA VAL A 214 -2.95 4.44 -20.54
C VAL A 214 -4.05 5.47 -20.65
N CYS A 215 -3.77 6.56 -21.37
CA CYS A 215 -4.66 7.70 -21.57
C CYS A 215 -4.81 8.01 -23.05
N TYR A 216 -5.97 8.49 -23.44
CA TYR A 216 -6.26 8.99 -24.79
C TYR A 216 -6.69 10.45 -24.66
N PHE A 217 -6.18 11.32 -25.53
CA PHE A 217 -6.42 12.76 -25.47
C PHE A 217 -6.52 13.39 -26.85
#